data_AF-A0A486XCF4-F1
#
_entry.id   AF-A0A486XCF4-F1
#
_cell.length_a   1.000
_cell.length_b   1.000
_cell.length_c   1.000
_cell.angle_alpha   90.00
_cell.angle_beta   90.00
_cell.angle_gamma   90.00
#
_symmetry.space_group_name_H-M   'P 1'
#
loop_
_entity.id
_entity.type
_entity.pdbx_description
1 polymer ?
#
loop_
_entity_poly.entity_id
_entity_poly.type
_entity_poly.pdbx_seq_one_letter_code
_entity_poly.pdbx_strand_id
1 'polypeptide(L)'
;MLAFISFVGFTALVAVLAWWYTRKDDLSNSEGYYLAGRSLTAVFIAGSMMLTNLSTEHLVGLNGLAYRQGFIVMAWEVIAAITIAAFAFIFCLNI
;
A
#
# COMPACT_ATOMS: atom_id res chain seq x y z
N MET A 1 6.42 9.43 27.58
CA MET A 1 6.29 8.03 28.07
C MET A 1 5.28 7.24 27.24
N LEU A 2 3.99 7.60 27.24
CA LEU A 2 2.93 6.89 26.51
C LEU A 2 3.19 6.72 25.00
N ALA A 3 3.63 7.77 24.30
CA ALA A 3 3.91 7.70 22.86
C ALA A 3 5.01 6.69 22.49
N PHE A 4 6.03 6.56 23.36
CA PHE A 4 7.13 5.63 23.14
C PHE A 4 6.68 4.18 23.37
N ILE A 5 5.88 3.97 24.43
CA ILE A 5 5.28 2.67 24.74
C ILE A 5 4.31 2.24 23.64
N SER A 6 3.47 3.15 23.13
CA SER A 6 2.53 2.85 22.05
C SER A 6 3.23 2.57 20.74
N PHE A 7 4.30 3.30 20.41
CA PHE A 7 5.11 3.06 19.22
C PHE A 7 5.73 1.66 19.25
N VAL A 8 6.50 1.37 20.32
CA VAL A 8 7.16 0.06 20.46
C VAL A 8 6.15 -1.08 20.56
N GLY A 9 5.06 -0.88 21.30
CA GLY A 9 3.99 -1.87 21.44
C GLY A 9 3.31 -2.19 20.11
N PHE A 10 2.95 -1.17 19.32
CA PHE A 10 2.33 -1.37 18.01
C PHE A 10 3.29 -2.02 17.01
N THR A 11 4.54 -1.55 16.94
CA THR A 11 5.56 -2.16 16.05
C THR A 11 5.84 -3.61 16.41
N ALA A 12 5.97 -3.93 17.71
CA ALA A 12 6.16 -5.31 18.16
C ALA A 12 4.94 -6.18 17.85
N LEU A 13 3.73 -5.67 18.02
CA LEU A 13 2.50 -6.37 17.65
C LEU A 13 2.47 -6.70 16.16
N VAL A 14 2.75 -5.72 15.29
CA VAL A 14 2.79 -5.94 13.83
C VAL A 14 3.87 -6.96 13.48
N ALA A 15 5.06 -6.88 14.09
CA ALA A 15 6.13 -7.84 13.86
C ALA A 15 5.75 -9.28 14.27
N VAL A 16 5.08 -9.45 15.41
CA VAL A 16 4.63 -10.76 15.88
C VAL A 16 3.52 -11.32 14.98
N LEU A 17 2.54 -10.48 14.58
CA LEU A 17 1.48 -10.90 13.67
C LEU A 17 2.05 -11.30 12.31
N ALA A 18 2.91 -10.46 11.72
CA ALA A 18 3.57 -10.77 10.45
C ALA A 18 4.33 -12.10 10.56
N TRP A 19 5.17 -12.27 11.59
CA TRP A 19 5.88 -13.53 11.78
C TRP A 19 4.95 -14.73 11.94
N TRP A 20 3.85 -14.59 12.69
CA TRP A 20 2.92 -15.68 12.90
C TRP A 20 2.20 -16.10 11.61
N TYR A 21 1.78 -15.14 10.80
CA TYR A 21 1.13 -15.41 9.51
C TYR A 21 2.11 -15.98 8.48
N THR A 22 3.34 -15.48 8.39
CA THR A 22 4.32 -15.89 7.37
C THR A 22 5.11 -17.17 7.74
N ARG A 23 5.08 -17.62 9.00
CA ARG A 23 5.91 -18.75 9.48
C ARG A 23 5.64 -20.09 8.77
N LYS A 24 4.46 -20.28 8.19
CA LYS A 24 4.09 -21.52 7.48
C LYS A 24 4.08 -21.37 5.96
N ASP A 25 4.47 -20.21 5.44
CA ASP A 25 4.46 -19.96 4.01
C ASP A 25 5.72 -20.57 3.37
N ASP A 26 5.52 -21.47 2.41
CA ASP A 26 6.60 -22.05 1.61
C ASP A 26 7.09 -21.02 0.57
N LEU A 27 8.13 -20.27 0.94
CA LEU A 27 8.81 -19.30 0.07
C LEU A 27 9.80 -19.95 -0.93
N SER A 28 9.80 -21.28 -1.02
CA SER A 28 10.77 -22.07 -1.80
C SER A 28 10.47 -22.11 -3.30
N ASN A 29 9.23 -21.81 -3.72
CA ASN A 29 8.81 -21.79 -5.11
C ASN A 29 8.46 -20.35 -5.57
N SER A 30 8.91 -19.95 -6.76
CA SER A 30 8.70 -18.60 -7.31
C SER A 30 7.22 -18.22 -7.40
N GLU A 31 6.32 -19.17 -7.68
CA GLU A 31 4.87 -18.91 -7.64
C GLU A 31 4.33 -18.65 -6.22
N GLY A 32 4.89 -19.30 -5.20
CA GLY A 32 4.54 -19.04 -3.80
C GLY A 32 5.01 -17.65 -3.36
N TYR A 33 6.19 -17.24 -3.81
CA TYR A 33 6.79 -15.95 -3.48
C TYR A 33 6.12 -14.75 -4.18
N TYR A 34 5.79 -14.86 -5.48
CA TYR A 34 5.23 -13.74 -6.25
C TYR A 34 3.71 -13.71 -6.34
N LEU A 35 3.03 -14.87 -6.23
CA LEU A 35 1.58 -14.98 -6.42
C LEU A 35 0.84 -15.46 -5.16
N ALA A 36 1.55 -15.67 -4.03
CA ALA A 36 1.01 -16.26 -2.81
C ALA A 36 0.12 -17.49 -3.10
N GLY A 37 0.59 -18.36 -4.00
CA GLY A 37 -0.13 -19.58 -4.39
C GLY A 37 -1.47 -19.34 -5.11
N ARG A 38 -1.63 -18.20 -5.81
CA ARG A 38 -2.85 -17.79 -6.53
C ARG A 38 -4.04 -17.42 -5.62
N SER A 39 -3.80 -17.22 -4.32
CA SER A 39 -4.85 -16.89 -3.35
C SER A 39 -5.14 -15.38 -3.23
N LEU A 40 -4.27 -14.52 -3.77
CA LEU A 40 -4.42 -13.06 -3.71
C LEU A 40 -5.56 -12.59 -4.61
N THR A 41 -6.67 -12.17 -3.99
CA THR A 41 -7.80 -11.57 -4.69
C THR A 41 -7.42 -10.18 -5.23
N ALA A 42 -8.04 -9.74 -6.33
CA ALA A 42 -7.79 -8.43 -6.95
C ALA A 42 -7.84 -7.25 -5.96
N VAL A 43 -8.69 -7.32 -4.93
CA VAL A 43 -8.79 -6.32 -3.85
C VAL A 43 -7.50 -6.25 -3.01
N PHE A 44 -6.88 -7.38 -2.68
CA PHE A 44 -5.63 -7.40 -1.92
C PHE A 44 -4.46 -6.84 -2.74
N ILE A 45 -4.43 -7.14 -4.05
CA ILE A 45 -3.41 -6.61 -4.96
C ILE A 45 -3.55 -5.09 -5.09
N ALA A 46 -4.76 -4.60 -5.40
CA ALA A 46 -5.04 -3.17 -5.52
C ALA A 46 -4.79 -2.43 -4.20
N GLY A 47 -5.19 -3.02 -3.07
CA GLY A 47 -4.95 -2.49 -1.73
C GLY A 47 -3.45 -2.38 -1.41
N SER A 48 -2.66 -3.42 -1.70
CA SER A 48 -1.21 -3.37 -1.54
C SER A 48 -0.58 -2.30 -2.42
N MET A 49 -1.01 -2.16 -3.68
CA MET A 49 -0.49 -1.12 -4.58
C MET A 49 -0.82 0.29 -4.09
N MET A 50 -2.04 0.52 -3.59
CA MET A 50 -2.42 1.80 -2.96
C MET A 50 -1.61 2.09 -1.71
N LEU A 51 -1.42 1.10 -0.82
CA LEU A 51 -0.64 1.25 0.40
C LEU A 51 0.83 1.57 0.11
N THR A 52 1.39 1.04 -0.98
CA THR A 52 2.77 1.36 -1.43
C THR A 52 2.90 2.81 -1.89
N ASN A 53 1.82 3.45 -2.35
CA ASN A 53 1.82 4.86 -2.75
C ASN A 53 1.46 5.83 -1.61
N LEU A 54 0.89 5.34 -0.50
CA LEU A 54 0.59 6.14 0.69
C LEU A 54 1.79 6.19 1.65
N SER A 55 2.64 7.20 1.48
CA SER A 55 3.79 7.44 2.35
C SER A 55 3.55 8.57 3.37
N THR A 56 4.58 8.89 4.15
CA THR A 56 4.62 10.12 4.98
C THR A 56 4.45 11.41 4.16
N GLU A 57 4.83 11.41 2.88
CA GLU A 57 4.58 12.56 2.00
C GLU A 57 3.10 12.80 1.79
N HIS A 58 2.30 11.74 1.65
CA HIS A 58 0.86 11.89 1.45
C HIS A 58 0.15 12.22 2.77
N LEU A 59 0.57 11.61 3.88
CA LEU A 59 -0.03 11.82 5.20
C LEU A 59 0.24 13.20 5.79
N VAL A 60 1.46 13.73 5.67
CA VAL A 60 1.82 15.03 6.28
C VAL A 60 2.11 16.09 5.23
N GLY A 61 2.75 15.71 4.12
CA GLY A 61 3.14 16.63 3.05
C GLY A 61 1.96 17.20 2.28
N LEU A 62 1.09 16.35 1.70
CA LEU A 62 -0.09 16.81 0.97
C LEU A 62 -1.07 17.57 1.86
N ASN A 63 -1.24 17.16 3.13
CA ASN A 63 -2.03 17.90 4.10
C ASN A 63 -1.43 19.30 4.40
N GLY A 64 -0.11 19.40 4.53
CA GLY A 64 0.58 20.69 4.70
C GLY A 64 0.53 21.60 3.45
N LEU A 65 0.52 21.01 2.25
CA LEU A 65 0.30 21.74 1.00
C LEU A 65 -1.15 22.18 0.88
N ALA A 66 -2.11 21.34 1.22
CA ALA A 66 -3.54 21.65 1.17
C ALA A 66 -3.91 22.78 2.14
N TYR A 67 -3.24 22.87 3.29
CA TYR A 67 -3.41 24.02 4.19
C TYR A 67 -2.97 25.35 3.56
N ARG A 68 -1.90 25.34 2.74
CA ARG A 68 -1.34 26.56 2.13
C ARG A 68 -1.97 26.92 0.78
N GLN A 69 -2.31 25.92 -0.02
CA GLN A 69 -2.73 26.07 -1.42
C GLN A 69 -4.18 25.64 -1.64
N GLY A 70 -4.84 25.09 -0.63
CA GLY A 70 -6.23 24.64 -0.69
C GLY A 70 -6.40 23.35 -1.48
N PHE A 71 -7.59 23.20 -2.07
CA PHE A 71 -8.05 21.99 -2.74
C PHE A 71 -7.22 21.59 -3.97
N ILE A 72 -6.45 22.52 -4.56
CA ILE A 72 -5.71 22.28 -5.80
C ILE A 72 -4.70 21.13 -5.69
N VAL A 73 -4.24 20.83 -4.49
CA VAL A 73 -3.30 19.73 -4.21
C VAL A 73 -3.91 18.36 -4.56
N MET A 74 -5.23 18.21 -4.53
CA MET A 74 -5.88 16.96 -4.93
C MET A 74 -5.86 16.72 -6.44
N ALA A 75 -5.51 17.72 -7.26
CA ALA A 75 -5.33 17.51 -8.69
C ALA A 75 -4.25 16.45 -9.00
N TRP A 76 -3.20 16.37 -8.18
CA TRP A 76 -2.15 15.36 -8.32
C TRP A 76 -2.68 13.93 -8.17
N GLU A 77 -3.51 13.70 -7.15
CA GLU A 77 -4.12 12.39 -6.88
C GLU A 77 -5.15 12.01 -7.95
N VAL A 78 -5.98 12.97 -8.40
CA VAL A 78 -7.01 12.73 -9.42
C VAL A 78 -6.39 12.36 -10.76
N ILE A 79 -5.33 13.06 -11.18
CA ILE A 79 -4.64 12.75 -12.44
C ILE A 79 -3.97 11.38 -12.34
N ALA A 80 -3.31 11.07 -11.21
CA ALA A 80 -2.69 9.76 -10.99
C ALA A 80 -3.71 8.62 -11.08
N ALA A 81 -4.89 8.77 -10.47
CA ALA A 81 -5.95 7.77 -10.55
C ALA A 81 -6.43 7.54 -12.00
N ILE A 82 -6.60 8.61 -12.78
CA ILE A 82 -7.00 8.52 -14.20
C ILE A 82 -5.89 7.82 -15.02
N THR A 83 -4.63 8.16 -14.78
CA THR A 83 -3.49 7.53 -15.48
C THR A 83 -3.37 6.04 -15.16
N ILE A 84 -3.55 5.64 -13.89
CA ILE A 84 -3.52 4.23 -13.48
C ILE A 84 -4.70 3.47 -14.12
N ALA A 85 -5.89 4.06 -14.16
CA ALA A 85 -7.03 3.46 -14.85
C ALA A 85 -6.74 3.27 -16.34
N ALA A 86 -6.24 4.29 -17.03
CA ALA A 86 -5.87 4.21 -18.44
C ALA A 86 -4.76 3.16 -18.70
N PHE A 87 -3.75 3.11 -17.83
CA PHE A 87 -2.69 2.10 -17.88
C PHE A 87 -3.26 0.68 -17.73
N ALA A 88 -4.15 0.46 -16.76
CA ALA A 88 -4.82 -0.81 -16.57
C ALA A 88 -5.64 -1.21 -17.82
N PHE A 89 -6.38 -0.27 -18.43
CA PHE A 89 -7.11 -0.54 -19.67
C PHE A 89 -6.19 -0.90 -20.84
N ILE A 90 -5.03 -0.26 -20.99
CA ILE A 90 -4.12 -0.55 -22.12
C ILE A 90 -3.40 -1.89 -21.93
N PHE A 91 -2.91 -2.17 -20.72
CA PHE A 91 -2.07 -3.34 -20.44
C PHE A 91 -2.86 -4.61 -20.12
N CYS A 92 -4.02 -4.53 -19.44
CA CYS A 92 -4.85 -5.71 -19.19
C CYS A 92 -5.74 -6.09 -20.38
N LEU A 93 -5.98 -5.19 -21.34
CA LEU A 93 -6.83 -5.49 -22.51
C LEU A 93 -6.03 -6.03 -23.71
N ASN A 94 -4.69 -5.96 -23.68
CA ASN A 94 -3.78 -6.47 -24.73
C ASN A 94 -3.00 -7.75 -24.34
N ILE A 95 -3.37 -8.40 -23.23
CA ILE A 95 -2.92 -9.74 -22.80
C ILE A 95 -4.16 -10.63 -22.71
#